data_AF-A0A0F9NZ90-F1
#
_entry.id   AF-A0A0F9NZ90-F1
#
_cell.length_a   1.000
_cell.length_b   1.000
_cell.length_c   1.000
_cell.angle_alpha   90.00
_cell.angle_beta   90.00
_cell.angle_gamma   90.00
#
_symmetry.space_group_name_H-M   'P 1'
#
loop_
_entity.id
_entity.type
_entity.pdbx_description
1 polymer ?
#
loop_
_entity_poly.entity_id
_entity_poly.type
_entity_poly.pdbx_seq_one_letter_code
_entity_poly.pdbx_strand_id
1 'polypeptide(L)'
;MKTLKQYQDEQSHALRSAQDIMDKAEKEDRRPNAEEVTEINDQVAIADEAARQIVETEKFLAAKTKTEERLQALETPLARKTVPAQPTTGLEPTSKDKRKVYRYGKLRADWGDTRQEAEENAYRSGMWIQANFFGNMRAARWCENNGVGESRALGETVNTAGGNLVPDEFAAAVIKLREDYGIFRRFTRVLPMGSDHIFI
;
A
#
# COMPACT_ATOMS: atom_id res chain seq x y z
N MET A 1 -34.01 12.45 -13.47
CA MET A 1 -32.95 13.39 -13.90
C MET A 1 -33.03 13.49 -15.41
N LYS A 2 -33.15 14.70 -15.97
CA LYS A 2 -33.11 14.87 -17.43
C LYS A 2 -31.76 14.39 -17.96
N THR A 3 -31.72 13.78 -19.13
CA THR A 3 -30.47 13.33 -19.76
C THR A 3 -29.71 14.51 -20.37
N LEU A 4 -28.39 14.38 -20.56
CA LEU A 4 -27.57 15.42 -21.21
C LEU A 4 -28.18 15.89 -22.54
N LYS A 5 -28.68 14.93 -23.34
CA LYS A 5 -29.34 15.20 -24.61
C LYS A 5 -30.63 16.01 -24.45
N GLN A 6 -31.43 15.73 -23.42
CA GLN A 6 -32.66 16.49 -23.15
C GLN A 6 -32.36 17.95 -22.79
N TYR A 7 -31.28 18.23 -22.05
CA TYR A 7 -30.88 19.62 -21.77
C TYR A 7 -30.34 20.34 -23.01
N GLN A 8 -29.61 19.65 -23.89
CA GLN A 8 -29.15 20.20 -25.17
C GLN A 8 -30.32 20.51 -26.11
N ASP A 9 -31.31 19.61 -26.17
CA ASP A 9 -32.52 19.80 -26.97
C ASP A 9 -33.33 21.01 -26.44
N GLU A 10 -33.49 21.14 -25.12
CA GLU A 10 -34.16 22.27 -24.44
C GLU A 10 -33.44 23.61 -24.69
N GLN A 11 -32.11 23.65 -24.57
CA GLN A 11 -31.30 24.82 -24.90
C GLN A 11 -31.45 25.22 -26.37
N SER A 12 -31.38 24.25 -27.28
CA SER A 12 -31.50 24.50 -28.72
C SER A 12 -32.88 25.02 -29.11
N HIS A 13 -33.94 24.51 -28.46
CA HIS A 13 -35.30 24.96 -28.68
C HIS A 13 -35.50 26.40 -28.19
N ALA A 14 -35.02 26.72 -26.98
CA ALA A 14 -35.11 28.06 -26.42
C ALA A 14 -34.37 29.10 -27.28
N LEU A 15 -33.13 28.81 -27.70
CA LEU A 15 -32.36 29.70 -28.57
C LEU A 15 -32.98 29.88 -29.95
N ARG A 16 -33.52 28.81 -30.55
CA ARG A 16 -34.24 28.91 -31.84
C ARG A 16 -35.50 29.75 -31.71
N SER A 17 -36.26 29.59 -30.64
CA SER A 17 -37.47 30.39 -30.41
C SER A 17 -37.15 31.89 -30.24
N ALA A 18 -36.06 32.23 -29.55
CA ALA A 18 -35.59 33.61 -29.42
C ALA A 18 -35.10 34.18 -30.77
N GLN A 19 -34.40 33.38 -31.57
CA GLN A 19 -33.97 33.76 -32.92
C GLN A 19 -35.16 33.98 -33.87
N ASP A 20 -36.17 33.11 -33.83
CA ASP A 20 -37.36 33.24 -34.67
C ASP A 20 -38.14 34.55 -34.38
N ILE A 21 -38.13 35.01 -33.13
CA ILE A 21 -38.75 36.31 -32.74
C ILE A 21 -37.92 37.48 -33.30
N MET A 22 -36.59 37.42 -33.17
CA MET A 22 -35.69 38.43 -33.72
C MET A 22 -35.79 38.51 -35.26
N ASP A 23 -35.78 37.37 -35.95
CA ASP A 23 -35.89 37.28 -37.41
C ASP A 23 -37.23 37.82 -37.94
N LYS A 24 -38.32 37.65 -37.18
CA LYS A 24 -39.63 38.25 -37.52
C LYS A 24 -39.60 39.77 -37.39
N ALA A 25 -38.99 40.30 -36.34
CA ALA A 25 -38.87 41.74 -36.15
C ALA A 25 -37.98 42.39 -37.24
N GLU A 26 -36.90 41.72 -37.65
CA GLU A 26 -36.04 42.17 -38.74
C GLU A 26 -36.77 42.15 -40.10
N LYS A 27 -37.55 41.10 -40.41
CA LYS A 27 -38.32 41.02 -41.67
C LYS A 27 -39.41 42.08 -41.79
N GLU A 28 -39.93 42.57 -40.67
CA GLU A 28 -40.96 43.61 -40.61
C GLU A 28 -40.37 45.03 -40.54
N ASP A 29 -39.03 45.16 -40.61
CA ASP A 29 -38.28 46.44 -40.51
C ASP A 29 -38.71 47.28 -39.29
N ARG A 30 -39.14 46.63 -38.21
CA ARG A 30 -39.63 47.28 -36.98
C ARG A 30 -38.74 46.98 -35.79
N ARG A 31 -38.80 47.87 -34.80
CA ARG A 31 -38.19 47.58 -33.50
C ARG A 31 -39.03 46.52 -32.76
N PRO A 32 -38.39 45.56 -32.06
CA PRO A 32 -39.10 44.61 -31.21
C PRO A 32 -40.00 45.33 -30.21
N ASN A 33 -41.21 44.83 -30.03
CA ASN A 33 -42.14 45.36 -29.04
C ASN A 33 -41.65 45.04 -27.61
N ALA A 34 -42.12 45.78 -26.60
CA ALA A 34 -41.75 45.57 -25.21
C ALA A 34 -42.03 44.13 -24.72
N GLU A 35 -43.14 43.52 -25.20
CA GLU A 35 -43.52 42.14 -24.87
C GLU A 35 -42.59 41.10 -25.52
N GLU A 36 -42.19 41.33 -26.79
CA GLU A 36 -41.24 40.44 -27.50
C GLU A 36 -39.85 40.48 -26.85
N VAL A 37 -39.44 41.65 -26.36
CA VAL A 37 -38.17 41.79 -25.62
C VAL A 37 -38.21 41.00 -24.31
N THR A 38 -39.33 41.03 -23.58
CA THR A 38 -39.48 40.21 -22.36
C THR A 38 -39.45 38.72 -22.66
N GLU A 39 -40.15 38.28 -23.72
CA GLU A 39 -40.15 36.87 -24.15
C GLU A 39 -38.75 36.39 -24.58
N ILE A 40 -38.00 37.22 -25.32
CA ILE A 40 -36.61 36.91 -25.69
C ILE A 40 -35.74 36.75 -24.44
N ASN A 41 -35.86 37.67 -23.46
CA ASN A 41 -35.08 37.59 -22.23
C ASN A 41 -35.43 36.34 -21.41
N ASP A 42 -36.70 35.95 -21.36
CA ASP A 42 -37.14 34.74 -20.68
C ASP A 42 -36.59 33.48 -21.37
N GLN A 43 -36.63 33.41 -22.70
CA GLN A 43 -36.06 32.29 -23.45
C GLN A 43 -34.53 32.19 -23.32
N VAL A 44 -33.84 33.34 -23.29
CA VAL A 44 -32.39 33.38 -23.05
C VAL A 44 -32.07 32.93 -21.62
N ALA A 45 -32.87 33.32 -20.62
CA ALA A 45 -32.70 32.86 -19.25
C ALA A 45 -32.86 31.33 -19.13
N ILE A 46 -33.86 30.75 -19.79
CA ILE A 46 -34.05 29.29 -19.85
C ILE A 46 -32.85 28.60 -20.52
N ALA A 47 -32.32 29.19 -21.60
CA ALA A 47 -31.14 28.65 -22.29
C ALA A 47 -29.88 28.68 -21.40
N ASP A 48 -29.69 29.74 -20.61
CA ASP A 48 -28.57 29.88 -19.67
C ASP A 48 -28.68 28.88 -18.51
N GLU A 49 -29.88 28.64 -17.99
CA GLU A 49 -30.13 27.62 -16.97
C GLU A 49 -29.84 26.21 -17.50
N ALA A 50 -30.30 25.90 -18.72
CA ALA A 50 -30.00 24.64 -19.38
C ALA A 50 -28.48 24.47 -19.60
N ALA A 51 -27.77 25.53 -19.99
CA ALA A 51 -26.31 25.51 -20.15
C ALA A 51 -25.57 25.18 -18.83
N ARG A 52 -26.03 25.74 -17.70
CA ARG A 52 -25.48 25.42 -16.37
C ARG A 52 -25.67 23.94 -16.03
N GLN A 53 -26.85 23.39 -16.30
CA GLN A 53 -27.16 21.98 -16.06
C GLN A 53 -26.36 21.04 -16.98
N ILE A 54 -26.08 21.44 -18.22
CA ILE A 54 -25.19 20.69 -19.13
C ILE A 54 -23.79 20.58 -18.53
N VAL A 55 -23.20 21.69 -18.09
CA VAL A 55 -21.85 21.68 -17.50
C VAL A 55 -21.78 20.83 -16.23
N GLU A 56 -22.81 20.87 -15.39
CA GLU A 56 -22.88 20.06 -14.18
C GLU A 56 -23.00 18.56 -14.50
N THR A 57 -23.86 18.21 -15.44
CA THR A 57 -24.05 16.81 -15.87
C THR A 57 -22.82 16.24 -16.57
N GLU A 58 -22.10 17.03 -17.38
CA GLU A 58 -20.83 16.62 -18.00
C GLU A 58 -19.74 16.35 -16.94
N LYS A 59 -19.61 17.22 -15.94
CA LYS A 59 -18.67 17.02 -14.82
C LYS A 59 -19.00 15.74 -14.05
N PHE A 60 -20.29 15.49 -13.81
CA PHE A 60 -20.75 14.28 -13.14
C PHE A 60 -20.45 13.02 -13.95
N LEU A 61 -20.74 13.03 -15.26
CA LEU A 61 -20.41 11.91 -16.16
C LEU A 61 -18.91 11.64 -16.22
N ALA A 62 -18.08 12.68 -16.33
CA ALA A 62 -16.63 12.54 -16.33
C ALA A 62 -16.06 12.03 -15.00
N ALA A 63 -16.69 12.37 -13.87
CA ALA A 63 -16.35 11.78 -12.57
C ALA A 63 -16.73 10.30 -12.54
N LYS A 64 -17.91 9.96 -13.05
CA LYS A 64 -18.42 8.58 -13.10
C LYS A 64 -17.53 7.66 -13.96
N THR A 65 -17.15 8.09 -15.17
CA THR A 65 -16.25 7.30 -16.02
C THR A 65 -14.91 7.05 -15.36
N LYS A 66 -14.31 8.08 -14.74
CA LYS A 66 -13.05 7.92 -13.98
C LYS A 66 -13.18 6.94 -12.82
N THR A 67 -14.31 6.93 -12.11
CA THR A 67 -14.54 5.95 -11.06
C THR A 67 -14.73 4.54 -11.61
N GLU A 68 -15.45 4.37 -12.71
CA GLU A 68 -15.65 3.09 -13.37
C GLU A 68 -14.32 2.54 -13.92
N GLU A 69 -13.49 3.36 -14.53
CA GLU A 69 -12.13 3.00 -14.98
C GLU A 69 -11.26 2.52 -13.82
N ARG A 70 -11.32 3.21 -12.67
CA ARG A 70 -10.58 2.79 -11.46
C ARG A 70 -11.09 1.48 -10.90
N LEU A 71 -12.40 1.27 -10.90
CA LEU A 71 -12.99 0.00 -10.50
C LEU A 71 -12.58 -1.13 -11.45
N GLN A 72 -12.64 -0.91 -12.76
CA GLN A 72 -12.18 -1.89 -13.75
C GLN A 72 -10.68 -2.19 -13.64
N ALA A 73 -9.85 -1.20 -13.31
CA ALA A 73 -8.42 -1.41 -13.05
C ALA A 73 -8.15 -2.22 -11.78
N LEU A 74 -9.08 -2.22 -10.81
CA LEU A 74 -9.01 -3.06 -9.61
C LEU A 74 -9.58 -4.46 -9.88
N GLU A 75 -10.65 -4.56 -10.67
CA GLU A 75 -11.32 -5.83 -11.01
C GLU A 75 -10.52 -6.66 -11.99
N THR A 76 -9.83 -6.03 -12.95
CA THR A 76 -8.89 -6.73 -13.81
C THR A 76 -7.79 -7.29 -12.92
N PRO A 77 -7.73 -8.63 -12.72
CA PRO A 77 -6.72 -9.20 -11.86
C PRO A 77 -5.38 -8.88 -12.52
N LEU A 78 -4.62 -7.97 -11.90
CA LEU A 78 -3.26 -7.68 -12.30
C LEU A 78 -2.59 -9.03 -12.51
N ALA A 79 -2.21 -9.33 -13.76
CA ALA A 79 -1.51 -10.56 -14.09
C ALA A 79 -0.39 -10.70 -13.06
N ARG A 80 -0.51 -11.74 -12.23
CA ARG A 80 0.34 -11.92 -11.06
C ARG A 80 1.79 -11.76 -11.53
N LYS A 81 2.47 -10.68 -11.14
CA LYS A 81 3.87 -10.42 -11.53
C LYS A 81 4.83 -11.51 -11.03
N THR A 82 4.33 -12.39 -10.18
CA THR A 82 5.04 -13.56 -9.68
C THR A 82 4.44 -14.81 -10.31
N VAL A 83 5.31 -15.65 -10.87
CA VAL A 83 4.97 -17.05 -11.13
C VAL A 83 4.42 -17.62 -9.81
N PRO A 84 3.29 -18.37 -9.80
CA PRO A 84 2.88 -19.09 -8.60
C PRO A 84 4.08 -19.91 -8.14
N ALA A 85 4.62 -19.55 -6.97
CA ALA A 85 5.61 -20.38 -6.32
C ALA A 85 4.92 -21.71 -6.06
N GLN A 86 5.26 -22.73 -6.86
CA GLN A 86 5.08 -24.11 -6.40
C GLN A 86 5.76 -24.18 -5.02
N PRO A 87 5.21 -24.95 -4.06
CA PRO A 87 5.92 -25.22 -2.82
C PRO A 87 7.12 -26.09 -3.18
N THR A 88 8.17 -25.47 -3.69
CA THR A 88 9.49 -26.07 -3.77
C THR A 88 9.96 -26.14 -2.32
N THR A 89 9.85 -27.33 -1.77
CA THR A 89 10.57 -27.75 -0.58
C THR A 89 12.04 -27.34 -0.73
N GLY A 90 12.45 -26.23 -0.09
CA GLY A 90 13.86 -25.87 0.06
C GLY A 90 14.40 -24.59 -0.60
N LEU A 91 13.59 -23.54 -0.82
CA LEU A 91 14.17 -22.21 -1.11
C LEU A 91 14.28 -21.39 0.18
N GLU A 92 15.51 -21.29 0.68
CA GLU A 92 15.87 -20.37 1.75
C GLU A 92 15.53 -18.92 1.36
N PRO A 93 14.99 -18.10 2.28
CA PRO A 93 14.69 -16.70 2.01
C PRO A 93 15.99 -15.90 1.82
N THR A 94 16.46 -15.81 0.58
CA THR A 94 17.59 -14.95 0.23
C THR A 94 17.18 -13.48 0.39
N SER A 95 17.86 -12.74 1.28
CA SER A 95 17.64 -11.29 1.37
C SER A 95 18.00 -10.63 0.05
N LYS A 96 17.13 -9.73 -0.41
CA LYS A 96 17.43 -8.88 -1.57
C LYS A 96 18.26 -7.66 -1.19
N ASP A 97 18.47 -7.39 0.10
CA ASP A 97 19.12 -6.16 0.58
C ASP A 97 20.33 -6.51 1.47
N LYS A 98 21.47 -6.84 0.85
CA LYS A 98 22.75 -7.05 1.56
C LYS A 98 23.39 -5.70 1.94
N ARG A 99 22.73 -4.93 2.82
CA ARG A 99 23.37 -3.73 3.37
C ARG A 99 24.51 -4.16 4.27
N LYS A 100 25.73 -3.74 3.92
CA LYS A 100 26.90 -3.94 4.77
C LYS A 100 26.75 -3.05 6.01
N VAL A 101 26.39 -3.64 7.14
CA VAL A 101 26.36 -2.95 8.43
C VAL A 101 27.80 -2.88 8.94
N TYR A 102 28.44 -1.71 8.85
CA TYR A 102 29.79 -1.53 9.36
C TYR A 102 29.81 -1.61 10.90
N ARG A 103 30.42 -2.67 11.44
CA ARG A 103 30.65 -2.84 12.89
C ARG A 103 32.12 -3.12 13.18
N TYR A 104 32.64 -2.55 14.27
CA TYR A 104 34.04 -2.69 14.69
C TYR A 104 34.36 -3.95 15.51
N GLY A 105 33.47 -4.96 15.56
CA GLY A 105 33.71 -6.20 16.32
C GLY A 105 32.74 -7.33 15.96
N LYS A 106 33.10 -8.57 16.33
CA LYS A 106 32.25 -9.76 16.15
C LYS A 106 31.02 -9.66 17.05
N LEU A 107 29.84 -10.03 16.54
CA LEU A 107 28.66 -10.22 17.37
C LEU A 107 28.93 -11.27 18.44
N ARG A 108 28.41 -11.02 19.66
CA ARG A 108 28.39 -12.04 20.73
C ARG A 108 27.39 -13.15 20.46
N ALA A 109 26.36 -12.85 19.66
CA ALA A 109 25.39 -13.82 19.20
C ALA A 109 25.92 -14.51 17.93
N ASP A 110 25.89 -15.83 17.93
CA ASP A 110 26.30 -16.67 16.80
C ASP A 110 25.09 -16.84 15.85
N TRP A 111 24.64 -15.73 15.25
CA TRP A 111 23.46 -15.68 14.38
C TRP A 111 23.74 -16.14 12.94
N GLY A 112 24.64 -17.11 12.76
CA GLY A 112 25.06 -17.65 11.46
C GLY A 112 26.51 -18.15 11.48
N ASP A 113 26.87 -18.96 10.49
CA ASP A 113 28.22 -19.53 10.36
C ASP A 113 29.22 -18.47 9.91
N THR A 114 28.77 -17.54 9.06
CA THR A 114 29.59 -16.43 8.57
C THR A 114 29.29 -15.13 9.32
N ARG A 115 30.31 -14.29 9.51
CA ARG A 115 30.16 -12.94 10.09
C ARG A 115 29.07 -12.10 9.39
N GLN A 116 28.97 -12.21 8.07
CA GLN A 116 28.01 -11.46 7.26
C GLN A 116 26.57 -11.90 7.53
N GLU A 117 26.33 -13.20 7.65
CA GLU A 117 25.02 -13.77 7.99
C GLU A 117 24.59 -13.35 9.39
N ALA A 118 25.51 -13.37 10.36
CA ALA A 118 25.24 -12.91 11.71
C ALA A 118 24.88 -11.41 11.77
N GLU A 119 25.53 -10.58 10.97
CA GLU A 119 25.23 -9.14 10.85
C GLU A 119 23.87 -8.89 10.17
N GLU A 120 23.53 -9.68 9.16
CA GLU A 120 22.25 -9.61 8.45
C GLU A 120 21.07 -10.03 9.33
N ASN A 121 21.21 -11.15 10.04
CA ASN A 121 20.20 -11.65 10.97
C ASN A 121 20.03 -10.72 12.18
N ALA A 122 21.12 -10.06 12.62
CA ALA A 122 21.04 -8.99 13.62
C ALA A 122 20.22 -7.79 13.16
N TYR A 123 20.39 -7.40 11.90
CA TYR A 123 19.70 -6.26 11.35
C TYR A 123 18.21 -6.56 11.12
N ARG A 124 17.89 -7.76 10.63
CA ARG A 124 16.51 -8.24 10.46
C ARG A 124 15.76 -8.27 11.79
N SER A 125 16.36 -8.84 12.84
CA SER A 125 15.75 -8.89 14.18
C SER A 125 15.58 -7.49 14.78
N GLY A 126 16.56 -6.60 14.62
CA GLY A 126 16.45 -5.21 15.06
C GLY A 126 15.31 -4.44 14.36
N MET A 127 15.16 -4.59 13.04
CA MET A 127 14.07 -3.98 12.28
C MET A 127 12.71 -4.52 12.71
N TRP A 128 12.62 -5.84 12.92
CA TRP A 128 11.40 -6.47 13.42
C TRP A 128 10.99 -5.94 14.81
N ILE A 129 11.94 -5.81 15.74
CA ILE A 129 11.69 -5.22 17.07
C ILE A 129 11.22 -3.76 16.94
N GLN A 130 11.87 -2.97 16.09
CA GLN A 130 11.49 -1.57 15.86
C GLN A 130 10.10 -1.41 15.25
N ALA A 131 9.71 -2.32 14.36
CA ALA A 131 8.39 -2.33 13.77
C ALA A 131 7.31 -2.68 14.81
N ASN A 132 7.51 -3.75 15.58
CA ASN A 132 6.47 -4.31 16.45
C ASN A 132 6.33 -3.60 17.81
N PHE A 133 7.44 -3.23 18.46
CA PHE A 133 7.40 -2.65 19.80
C PHE A 133 7.38 -1.12 19.79
N PHE A 134 8.03 -0.50 18.80
CA PHE A 134 8.22 0.95 18.75
C PHE A 134 7.36 1.65 17.69
N GLY A 135 6.58 0.91 16.90
CA GLY A 135 5.66 1.46 15.90
C GLY A 135 6.36 2.24 14.78
N ASN A 136 7.63 1.94 14.49
CA ASN A 136 8.37 2.68 13.47
C ASN A 136 7.90 2.29 12.06
N MET A 137 7.17 3.20 11.40
CA MET A 137 6.59 2.99 10.06
C MET A 137 7.65 2.65 8.99
N ARG A 138 8.89 3.15 9.13
CA ARG A 138 9.99 2.82 8.21
C ARG A 138 10.45 1.38 8.39
N ALA A 139 10.51 0.91 9.64
CA ALA A 139 10.87 -0.46 9.95
C ALA A 139 9.76 -1.43 9.52
N ALA A 140 8.49 -1.08 9.77
CA ALA A 140 7.33 -1.86 9.34
C ALA A 140 7.30 -2.06 7.81
N ARG A 141 7.49 -0.98 7.05
CA ARG A 141 7.59 -1.06 5.58
C ARG A 141 8.80 -1.86 5.12
N TRP A 142 9.92 -1.79 5.86
CA TRP A 142 11.11 -2.59 5.54
C TRP A 142 10.86 -4.08 5.78
N CYS A 143 10.20 -4.45 6.88
CA CYS A 143 9.79 -5.80 7.20
C CYS A 143 8.85 -6.38 6.14
N GLU A 144 7.84 -5.61 5.71
CA GLU A 144 6.90 -5.99 4.65
C GLU A 144 7.62 -6.27 3.31
N ASN A 145 8.58 -5.42 2.92
CA ASN A 145 9.33 -5.61 1.68
C ASN A 145 10.33 -6.79 1.72
N ASN A 146 10.78 -7.18 2.91
CA ASN A 146 11.77 -8.25 3.09
C ASN A 146 11.16 -9.56 3.62
N GLY A 147 9.84 -9.64 3.75
CA GLY A 147 9.13 -10.82 4.26
C GLY A 147 9.35 -11.11 5.75
N VAL A 148 9.99 -10.19 6.48
CA VAL A 148 10.37 -10.41 7.89
C VAL A 148 9.14 -10.26 8.77
N GLY A 149 8.65 -11.38 9.31
CA GLY A 149 7.43 -11.40 10.15
C GLY A 149 6.13 -11.32 9.36
N GLU A 150 6.13 -11.63 8.05
CA GLU A 150 4.92 -11.71 7.22
C GLU A 150 4.12 -12.99 7.52
N SER A 151 3.74 -13.19 8.79
CA SER A 151 2.68 -14.14 9.15
C SER A 151 1.35 -13.48 8.84
N ARG A 152 0.94 -13.57 7.58
CA ARG A 152 -0.41 -13.20 7.14
C ARG A 152 -1.41 -14.03 7.95
N ALA A 153 -2.13 -13.37 8.85
CA ALA A 153 -3.25 -13.91 9.61
C ALA A 153 -2.92 -15.07 10.58
N LEU A 154 -2.38 -14.74 11.75
CA LEU A 154 -2.77 -15.50 12.95
C LEU A 154 -4.19 -15.07 13.29
N GLY A 155 -5.17 -15.93 12.97
CA GLY A 155 -6.57 -15.74 13.34
C GLY A 155 -6.72 -15.41 14.83
N GLU A 156 -7.65 -14.52 15.14
CA GLU A 156 -7.86 -13.82 16.42
C GLU A 156 -8.03 -14.69 17.69
N THR A 157 -7.85 -16.01 17.62
CA THR A 157 -8.44 -16.92 18.60
C THR A 157 -7.43 -17.60 19.54
N VAL A 158 -6.12 -17.62 19.27
CA VAL A 158 -5.18 -18.37 20.13
C VAL A 158 -3.85 -17.63 20.38
N ASN A 159 -3.80 -16.80 21.42
CA ASN A 159 -2.55 -16.24 21.98
C ASN A 159 -1.61 -17.32 22.55
N THR A 160 -2.13 -18.51 22.81
CA THR A 160 -1.37 -19.67 23.35
C THR A 160 -0.43 -20.30 22.31
N ALA A 161 -0.57 -19.97 21.02
CA ALA A 161 0.26 -20.49 19.94
C ALA A 161 1.58 -19.71 19.75
N GLY A 162 1.91 -18.76 20.63
CA GLY A 162 3.28 -18.27 20.85
C GLY A 162 4.01 -17.59 19.68
N GLY A 163 3.38 -17.41 18.51
CA GLY A 163 4.08 -17.06 17.27
C GLY A 163 4.17 -15.57 16.93
N ASN A 164 3.55 -14.67 17.71
CA ASN A 164 3.59 -13.24 17.38
C ASN A 164 4.85 -12.55 17.91
N LEU A 165 5.42 -13.03 19.01
CA LEU A 165 6.56 -12.38 19.68
C LEU A 165 7.92 -12.86 19.17
N VAL A 166 7.96 -13.91 18.37
CA VAL A 166 9.19 -14.45 17.78
C VAL A 166 8.87 -14.99 16.39
N PRO A 167 9.31 -14.31 15.32
CA PRO A 167 9.27 -14.86 13.97
C PRO A 167 10.05 -16.17 13.90
N ASP A 168 9.55 -17.14 13.15
CA ASP A 168 10.19 -18.47 12.97
C ASP A 168 11.63 -18.36 12.44
N GLU A 169 11.93 -17.31 11.66
CA GLU A 169 13.28 -16.99 11.16
C GLU A 169 14.31 -16.79 12.29
N PHE A 170 13.87 -16.37 13.48
CA PHE A 170 14.74 -16.12 14.64
C PHE A 170 14.61 -17.19 15.72
N ALA A 171 13.62 -18.08 15.65
CA ALA A 171 13.39 -19.09 16.68
C ALA A 171 14.60 -20.03 16.83
N ALA A 172 15.20 -20.48 15.72
CA ALA A 172 16.40 -21.32 15.75
C ALA A 172 17.65 -20.57 16.27
N ALA A 173 17.73 -19.26 16.04
CA ALA A 173 18.86 -18.42 16.44
C ALA A 173 18.83 -18.05 17.94
N VAL A 174 17.66 -18.09 18.57
CA VAL A 174 17.47 -17.81 20.00
C VAL A 174 17.75 -19.05 20.87
N ILE A 175 17.51 -20.26 20.33
CA ILE A 175 17.82 -21.53 21.01
C ILE A 175 19.33 -21.79 20.90
N LYS A 176 20.13 -21.08 21.69
CA LYS A 176 21.51 -21.47 21.96
C LYS A 176 21.49 -22.60 22.97
N LEU A 177 22.23 -23.68 22.70
CA LEU A 177 22.62 -24.69 23.67
C LEU A 177 23.45 -24.02 24.78
N ARG A 178 22.75 -23.40 25.75
CA ARG A 178 23.36 -22.97 27.02
C ARG A 178 23.84 -24.16 27.84
N GLU A 179 23.50 -25.37 27.39
CA GLU A 179 23.90 -26.64 27.96
C GLU A 179 25.25 -27.15 27.46
N ASP A 180 25.86 -26.58 26.41
CA ASP A 180 26.94 -27.30 25.73
C ASP A 180 28.31 -27.33 26.41
N TYR A 181 28.64 -26.51 27.42
CA TYR A 181 29.92 -26.68 28.12
C TYR A 181 29.92 -26.34 29.62
N GLY A 182 29.97 -27.41 30.43
CA GLY A 182 30.94 -27.57 31.51
C GLY A 182 30.89 -26.56 32.67
N ILE A 183 29.76 -26.47 33.39
CA ILE A 183 29.70 -25.78 34.69
C ILE A 183 30.78 -26.31 35.65
N PHE A 184 31.13 -27.60 35.54
CA PHE A 184 32.17 -28.24 36.35
C PHE A 184 33.54 -27.57 36.23
N ARG A 185 33.97 -27.14 35.03
CA ARG A 185 35.26 -26.47 34.84
C ARG A 185 35.31 -25.07 35.47
N ARG A 186 34.15 -24.45 35.69
CA ARG A 186 34.03 -23.14 36.35
C ARG A 186 34.17 -23.24 37.88
N PHE A 187 33.82 -24.39 38.48
CA PHE A 187 33.87 -24.62 39.92
C PHE A 187 35.05 -25.49 40.36
N THR A 188 35.87 -26.00 39.43
CA THR A 188 37.04 -26.80 39.74
C THR A 188 38.33 -26.08 39.40
N ARG A 189 39.40 -26.40 40.14
CA ARG A 189 40.74 -25.89 39.87
C ARG A 189 41.34 -26.66 38.70
N VAL A 190 41.62 -25.95 37.60
CA VAL A 190 42.29 -26.52 36.43
C VAL A 190 43.80 -26.56 36.69
N LEU A 191 44.36 -27.75 36.76
CA LEU A 191 45.80 -27.98 36.92
C LEU A 191 46.40 -28.42 35.58
N PRO A 192 47.30 -27.65 34.94
CA PRO A 192 47.99 -28.09 33.73
C PRO A 192 48.94 -29.25 34.06
N MET A 193 48.88 -30.32 33.28
CA MET A 193 49.63 -31.56 33.54
C MET A 193 50.93 -31.57 32.72
N GLY A 194 52.08 -31.57 33.40
CA GLY A 194 53.41 -31.62 32.78
C GLY A 194 54.11 -32.99 32.90
N SER A 195 53.49 -33.95 33.59
CA SER A 195 53.98 -35.31 33.81
C SER A 195 52.82 -36.31 33.68
N ASP A 196 53.11 -37.58 33.45
CA ASP A 196 52.09 -38.63 33.27
C ASP A 196 51.20 -38.87 34.51
N HIS A 197 51.68 -38.44 35.68
CA HIS A 197 50.95 -38.49 36.94
C HIS A 197 50.99 -37.14 37.66
N ILE A 198 49.84 -36.74 38.22
CA ILE A 198 49.72 -35.64 39.18
C ILE A 198 49.40 -36.25 40.54
N PHE A 199 50.25 -36.02 41.52
CA PHE A 199 49.91 -36.24 42.92
C PHE A 199 49.08 -35.05 43.40
N ILE A 200 47.84 -35.31 43.82
CA ILE A 200 46.89 -34.33 44.37
C ILE A 200 46.86 -34.46 45.88
#